data_AF-A0A7V2ZJ50-F1
#
_entry.id   AF-A0A7V2ZJ50-F1
#
_cell.length_a   1.000
_cell.length_b   1.000
_cell.length_c   1.000
_cell.angle_alpha   90.00
_cell.angle_beta   90.00
_cell.angle_gamma   90.00
#
_symmetry.space_group_name_H-M   'P 1'
#
loop_
_entity.id
_entity.type
_entity.pdbx_description
1 polymer ?
#
loop_
_entity_poly.entity_id
_entity_poly.type
_entity_poly.pdbx_seq_one_letter_code
_entity_poly.pdbx_strand_id
1 'polypeptide(L)' 'MPSFYNTWLPFIYLYGVGGIFFISGLIIVKKAGAYNPQNKRHRYWWKITYFGFFYYMLIHAALILAALYL' A
#
# COMPACT_ATOMS: atom_id res chain seq x y z
N MET A 1 -21.84 3.16 16.37
CA MET A 1 -20.94 3.07 15.20
C MET A 1 -19.75 4.00 15.43
N PRO A 2 -18.50 3.54 15.28
CA PRO A 2 -17.33 4.40 15.38
C PRO A 2 -17.39 5.53 14.34
N SER A 3 -16.91 6.71 14.71
CA SER A 3 -16.97 7.89 13.83
C SER A 3 -16.02 7.76 12.65
N PHE A 4 -16.22 8.59 11.61
CA PHE A 4 -15.30 8.71 10.48
C PHE A 4 -13.86 8.98 10.93
N TYR A 5 -13.69 9.84 11.94
CA TYR A 5 -12.38 10.19 12.51
C TYR A 5 -11.65 9.00 13.15
N ASN A 6 -12.40 7.99 13.60
CA ASN A 6 -11.85 6.81 14.26
C ASN A 6 -11.72 5.60 13.31
N THR A 7 -12.11 5.73 12.04
CA THR A 7 -12.13 4.61 11.08
C THR A 7 -11.45 4.98 9.76
N TRP A 8 -12.07 5.88 9.00
CA TRP A 8 -11.65 6.24 7.66
C TRP A 8 -10.52 7.27 7.64
N LEU A 9 -10.51 8.24 8.56
CA LEU A 9 -9.43 9.24 8.59
C LEU A 9 -8.05 8.61 8.82
N PRO A 10 -7.85 7.70 9.81
CA PRO A 10 -6.56 7.03 10.00
C PRO A 10 -6.20 6.12 8.82
N PHE A 11 -7.18 5.44 8.23
CA PHE A 11 -6.99 4.63 7.03
C PHE A 11 -6.49 5.47 5.84
N ILE A 12 -7.14 6.60 5.56
CA ILE A 12 -6.76 7.52 4.48
C ILE A 12 -5.37 8.12 4.77
N TYR A 13 -5.07 8.46 6.02
CA TYR A 13 -3.75 8.94 6.38
C TYR A 13 -2.67 7.87 6.12
N LEU A 14 -2.89 6.64 6.59
CA LEU A 14 -1.94 5.54 6.44
C LEU A 14 -1.67 5.20 4.98
N TYR A 15 -2.71 5.01 4.16
CA TYR A 15 -2.54 4.58 2.77
C TYR A 15 -2.40 5.74 1.78
N GLY A 16 -2.90 6.93 2.10
CA GLY A 16 -2.72 8.14 1.30
C GLY A 16 -1.33 8.74 1.54
N VAL A 17 -1.07 9.23 2.75
CA VAL A 17 0.24 9.83 3.08
C VAL A 17 1.34 8.77 3.05
N GLY A 18 1.12 7.62 3.69
CA GLY A 18 2.07 6.50 3.61
C GLY A 18 2.23 5.95 2.19
N GLY A 19 1.19 6.01 1.35
CA GLY A 19 1.28 5.68 -0.07
C GLY A 19 2.21 6.60 -0.85
N ILE A 20 2.20 7.91 -0.56
CA ILE A 20 3.16 8.87 -1.14
C ILE A 20 4.60 8.48 -0.78
N PHE A 21 4.86 8.15 0.49
CA PHE A 21 6.18 7.69 0.92
C PHE A 21 6.58 6.36 0.28
N PHE A 22 5.64 5.41 0.17
CA PHE A 22 5.87 4.13 -0.49
C PHE A 22 6.28 4.31 -1.96
N ILE A 23 5.51 5.08 -2.73
CA ILE A 23 5.83 5.36 -4.15
C ILE A 23 7.16 6.11 -4.27
N SER A 24 7.41 7.09 -3.40
CA SER A 24 8.68 7.83 -3.38
C SER A 24 9.87 6.89 -3.13
N GLY A 25 9.73 5.95 -2.20
CA GLY A 25 10.72 4.89 -1.95
C GLY A 25 10.98 4.04 -3.19
N LEU A 26 9.93 3.62 -3.90
CA LEU A 26 10.08 2.86 -5.15
C LEU A 26 10.79 3.67 -6.23
N ILE A 27 10.52 4.97 -6.35
CA ILE A 27 11.24 5.85 -7.26
C ILE A 27 12.73 5.89 -6.91
N ILE A 28 13.07 6.01 -5.63
CA ILE A 28 14.47 6.01 -5.15
C ILE A 28 15.16 4.68 -5.48
N VAL A 29 14.53 3.55 -5.18
CA VAL A 29 15.09 2.20 -5.48
C VAL A 29 15.38 2.05 -6.97
N LYS A 30 14.49 2.55 -7.84
CA LYS A 30 14.70 2.56 -9.29
C LYS A 30 15.87 3.46 -9.69
N LYS A 31 15.94 4.68 -9.14
CA LYS A 31 17.02 5.65 -9.42
C LYS A 31 18.38 5.17 -8.93
N ALA A 32 18.43 4.42 -7.83
CA ALA A 32 19.64 3.83 -7.27
C ALA A 32 20.15 2.59 -8.04
N GLY A 33 19.47 2.17 -9.12
CA GLY A 33 19.86 1.01 -9.93
C GLY A 33 19.57 -0.36 -9.29
N ALA A 34 18.89 -0.40 -8.13
CA ALA A 34 18.56 -1.64 -7.44
C ALA A 34 17.43 -2.45 -8.13
N TYR A 35 16.68 -1.82 -9.04
CA TYR A 35 15.69 -2.50 -9.88
C TYR A 35 16.15 -2.57 -11.34
N ASN A 36 16.38 -3.80 -11.84
CA ASN A 36 16.64 -4.06 -13.24
C ASN A 36 15.40 -4.71 -13.89
N PRO A 37 14.67 -4.00 -14.79
CA PRO A 37 13.49 -4.55 -15.44
C PRO A 37 13.80 -5.72 -16.38
N GLN A 38 15.05 -5.96 -16.79
CA GLN A 38 15.41 -7.13 -17.60
C GLN A 38 15.57 -8.41 -16.76
N ASN A 39 15.84 -8.26 -15.46
CA ASN A 39 15.94 -9.40 -14.55
C ASN A 39 14.55 -9.89 -14.13
N LYS A 40 14.23 -11.16 -14.46
CA LYS A 40 12.95 -11.82 -14.13
C LYS A 40 12.64 -11.78 -12.63
N ARG A 41 13.64 -12.03 -11.78
CA ARG A 41 13.49 -12.04 -10.32
C ARG A 41 13.19 -10.64 -9.79
N HIS A 42 13.86 -9.60 -10.30
CA HIS A 42 13.59 -8.23 -9.89
C HIS A 42 12.17 -7.81 -10.28
N ARG A 43 11.71 -8.14 -11.51
CA ARG A 43 10.33 -7.89 -11.93
C ARG A 43 9.30 -8.58 -11.04
N TYR A 44 9.56 -9.82 -10.66
CA TYR A 44 8.67 -10.56 -9.76
C TYR A 44 8.53 -9.85 -8.41
N TRP A 45 9.65 -9.59 -7.74
CA TRP A 45 9.63 -8.91 -6.43
C TRP A 45 9.05 -7.50 -6.51
N TRP A 46 9.32 -6.77 -7.58
CA TRP A 46 8.73 -5.45 -7.82
C TRP A 46 7.20 -5.51 -7.86
N LYS A 47 6.64 -6.49 -8.60
CA LYS A 47 5.18 -6.72 -8.65
C LYS A 47 4.63 -7.13 -7.29
N ILE A 48 5.34 -8.01 -6.56
CA ILE A 48 4.94 -8.44 -5.21
C ILE A 48 4.92 -7.26 -4.24
N THR A 49 5.87 -6.32 -4.33
CA THR A 49 5.88 -5.13 -3.48
C THR A 49 4.65 -4.25 -3.70
N TYR A 50 4.28 -3.96 -4.95
CA TYR A 50 3.03 -3.24 -5.23
C TYR A 50 1.80 -4.04 -4.77
N PHE A 51 1.76 -5.33 -5.09
CA PHE A 51 0.65 -6.19 -4.71
C PHE A 51 0.45 -6.21 -3.19
N GLY A 52 1.52 -6.36 -2.41
CA GLY A 52 1.46 -6.39 -0.95
C GLY A 52 0.85 -5.12 -0.36
N PHE A 53 1.21 -3.93 -0.87
CA PHE A 53 0.62 -2.67 -0.43
C PHE A 53 -0.89 -2.63 -0.67
N PHE A 54 -1.34 -2.92 -1.90
CA PHE A 54 -2.76 -2.89 -2.24
C PHE A 54 -3.56 -4.02 -1.58
N TYR A 55 -2.97 -5.20 -1.45
CA TYR A 55 -3.57 -6.35 -0.79
C TYR A 55 -3.91 -6.02 0.68
N TYR A 56 -2.96 -5.48 1.43
CA TYR A 56 -3.20 -5.07 2.81
C TYR A 56 -4.17 -3.89 2.89
N MET A 57 -4.09 -2.92 1.98
CA MET A 57 -5.04 -1.79 1.92
C MET A 57 -6.48 -2.29 1.74
N LEU A 58 -6.71 -3.23 0.84
CA LEU A 58 -8.05 -3.77 0.55
C LEU A 58 -8.59 -4.61 1.69
N ILE A 59 -7.76 -5.48 2.29
CA ILE A 59 -8.17 -6.26 3.47
C ILE A 59 -8.52 -5.34 4.62
N HIS A 60 -7.70 -4.33 4.88
CA HIS A 60 -7.98 -3.38 5.95
C HIS A 60 -9.29 -2.61 5.69
N ALA A 61 -9.54 -2.15 4.47
CA ALA A 61 -10.83 -1.54 4.10
C ALA A 61 -12.00 -2.51 4.28
N ALA A 62 -11.87 -3.76 3.87
CA ALA A 62 -12.88 -4.79 4.05
C ALA A 62 -13.19 -5.05 5.53
N LEU A 63 -12.17 -5.03 6.40
CA LEU A 63 -12.34 -5.17 7.85
C LEU A 63 -13.01 -3.95 8.48
N ILE A 64 -12.74 -2.73 8.01
CA ILE A 64 -13.48 -1.53 8.42
C ILE A 64 -14.96 -1.67 8.06
N LEU A 65 -15.25 -2.10 6.82
CA LEU A 65 -16.62 -2.31 6.37
C LEU A 65 -17.32 -3.41 7.19
N ALA A 66 -16.64 -4.54 7.44
CA ALA A 66 -17.16 -5.60 8.28
C ALA A 66 -17.48 -5.07 9.69
N ALA A 67 -16.57 -4.33 10.33
CA ALA A 67 -16.80 -3.78 11.66
C ALA A 67 -17.92 -2.70 11.73
N LEU A 68 -18.23 -2.05 10.61
CA LEU A 68 -19.28 -1.03 10.55
C LEU A 68 -20.67 -1.62 10.27
N TYR A 69 -20.75 -2.74 9.56
CA TYR A 69 -22.00 -3.23 8.97
C TYR A 69 -22.34 -4.70 9.23
N LEU A 70 -21.42 -5.49 9.80
CA LEU A 70 -21.64 -6.87 10.25
C LEU A 70 -21.56 -6.95 11.77
#